data_AF-A0AAV6ZDM1-F1
#
_entry.id   AF-A0AAV6ZDM1-F1
#
_cell.length_a   1.000
_cell.length_b   1.000
_cell.length_c   1.000
_cell.angle_alpha   90.00
_cell.angle_beta   90.00
_cell.angle_gamma   90.00
#
_symmetry.space_group_name_H-M   'P 1'
#
loop_
_entity.id
_entity.type
_entity.pdbx_description
1 polymer ?
#
loop_
_entity_poly.entity_id
_entity_poly.type
_entity_poly.pdbx_seq_one_letter_code
_entity_poly.pdbx_strand_id
1 'polypeptide(L)'
;VFDGWIIKGEKFPSSLDHPLSTSERYTDICEDGNMQSITRSSQNVAMIFFRVHKPGHGFTLTIRKTPNLFPCNVISQSPSGKFTMIIPHQHRNCSFSIIYPIVIKISDLTLGHFNELQIKV
;
A
#
# COMPACT_ATOMS: atom_id res chain seq x y z
N VAL A 1 3.24 -5.28 -12.67
CA VAL A 1 3.37 -4.48 -11.43
C VAL A 1 2.05 -4.55 -10.67
N PHE A 2 2.09 -4.73 -9.36
CA PHE A 2 0.92 -4.77 -8.50
C PHE A 2 0.90 -3.56 -7.56
N ASP A 3 -0.20 -2.81 -7.56
CA ASP A 3 -0.45 -1.71 -6.62
C ASP A 3 -0.79 -2.25 -5.23
N GLY A 4 0.24 -2.65 -4.51
CA GLY A 4 0.16 -3.31 -3.22
C GLY A 4 1.24 -4.37 -3.08
N TRP A 5 1.02 -5.33 -2.18
CA TRP A 5 1.96 -6.41 -1.90
C TRP A 5 1.25 -7.71 -1.56
N ILE A 6 1.95 -8.83 -1.77
CA ILE A 6 1.42 -10.18 -1.55
C ILE A 6 2.35 -10.92 -0.62
N ILE A 7 1.81 -11.56 0.41
CA ILE A 7 2.56 -12.45 1.29
C ILE A 7 1.71 -13.69 1.59
N LYS A 8 2.29 -14.87 1.44
CA LYS A 8 1.60 -16.16 1.70
C LYS A 8 0.26 -16.31 0.95
N GLY A 9 0.14 -15.73 -0.25
CA GLY A 9 -1.08 -15.77 -1.07
C GLY A 9 -2.10 -14.66 -0.77
N GLU A 10 -1.96 -13.98 0.37
CA GLU A 10 -2.82 -12.87 0.77
C GLU A 10 -2.38 -11.57 0.10
N LYS A 11 -3.36 -10.78 -0.35
CA LYS A 11 -3.13 -9.51 -1.05
C LYS A 11 -3.46 -8.34 -0.14
N PHE A 12 -2.55 -7.39 -0.08
CA PHE A 12 -2.66 -6.22 0.77
C PHE A 12 -2.55 -4.94 -0.06
N PRO A 13 -3.37 -3.91 0.24
CA PRO A 13 -4.55 -3.92 1.12
C PRO A 13 -5.65 -4.88 0.64
N SER A 14 -6.57 -5.21 1.56
CA SER A 14 -7.74 -6.02 1.23
C SER A 14 -8.63 -5.30 0.21
N SER A 15 -9.54 -6.03 -0.43
CA SER A 15 -10.53 -5.42 -1.33
C SER A 15 -11.52 -4.48 -0.61
N LEU A 16 -11.57 -4.50 0.73
CA LEU A 16 -12.42 -3.59 1.54
C LEU A 16 -11.73 -2.26 1.84
N ASP A 17 -10.39 -2.25 1.84
CA ASP A 17 -9.57 -1.08 2.18
C ASP A 17 -9.04 -0.36 0.95
N HIS A 18 -9.20 -0.96 -0.23
CA HIS A 18 -8.72 -0.41 -1.49
C HIS A 18 -9.88 0.03 -2.39
N PRO A 19 -9.85 1.23 -3.00
CA PRO A 19 -10.93 1.70 -3.86
C PRO A 19 -11.00 0.97 -5.21
N LEU A 20 -9.85 0.50 -5.72
CA LEU A 20 -9.77 -0.30 -6.95
C LEU A 20 -9.89 -1.79 -6.64
N SER A 21 -10.52 -2.53 -7.55
CA SER A 21 -10.59 -3.99 -7.48
C SER A 21 -9.20 -4.63 -7.62
N THR A 22 -9.09 -5.91 -7.26
CA THR A 22 -7.82 -6.63 -7.37
C THR A 22 -7.30 -6.70 -8.81
N SER A 23 -8.18 -6.87 -9.81
CA SER A 23 -7.79 -6.90 -11.23
C SER A 23 -7.24 -5.57 -11.72
N GLU A 24 -7.82 -4.45 -11.31
CA GLU A 24 -7.38 -3.10 -11.70
C GLU A 24 -6.05 -2.69 -11.05
N ARG A 25 -5.62 -3.42 -10.02
CA ARG A 25 -4.34 -3.22 -9.35
C ARG A 25 -3.16 -3.91 -10.06
N TYR A 26 -3.40 -4.70 -11.10
CA TYR A 26 -2.33 -5.30 -11.91
C TYR A 26 -2.11 -4.51 -13.19
N THR A 27 -0.84 -4.26 -13.49
CA THR A 27 -0.39 -3.67 -14.75
C THR A 27 0.68 -4.56 -15.36
N ASP A 28 0.37 -5.19 -16.49
CA ASP A 28 1.32 -6.02 -17.23
C ASP A 28 2.05 -5.18 -18.29
N ILE A 29 3.36 -5.39 -18.38
CA ILE A 29 4.26 -4.63 -19.25
C ILE A 29 5.10 -5.66 -20.03
N CYS A 30 4.86 -5.76 -21.34
CA CYS A 30 5.50 -6.74 -22.24
C CYS A 30 6.03 -6.06 -23.51
N GLU A 31 7.00 -6.70 -24.20
CA GLU A 31 7.79 -6.16 -25.32
C GLU A 31 6.97 -5.58 -26.51
N ASP A 32 5.71 -5.99 -26.70
CA ASP A 32 4.88 -5.55 -27.84
C ASP A 32 4.36 -4.11 -27.74
N GLY A 33 4.63 -3.40 -26.63
CA GLY A 33 4.29 -2.00 -26.44
C GLY A 33 5.53 -1.16 -26.17
N ASN A 34 5.99 -0.40 -27.17
CA ASN A 34 7.03 0.62 -27.03
C ASN A 34 6.49 1.84 -26.24
N MET A 35 6.09 1.63 -24.99
CA MET A 35 5.64 2.68 -24.08
C MET A 35 6.41 2.58 -22.79
N GLN A 36 7.08 3.68 -22.44
CA GLN A 36 7.46 3.96 -21.06
C GLN A 36 6.18 3.93 -20.20
N SER A 37 5.81 2.76 -19.69
CA SER A 37 4.61 2.64 -18.88
C SER A 37 4.93 3.14 -17.47
N ILE A 38 4.35 4.27 -17.12
CA ILE A 38 4.46 4.82 -15.76
C ILE A 38 3.34 4.18 -14.94
N THR A 39 3.70 3.30 -14.01
CA THR A 39 2.77 2.80 -12.99
C THR A 39 2.94 3.60 -11.71
N ARG A 40 1.83 4.02 -11.09
CA ARG A 40 1.81 4.69 -9.79
C ARG A 40 1.12 3.80 -8.78
N SER A 41 1.78 3.59 -7.64
CA SER A 41 1.12 2.97 -6.49
C SER A 41 0.31 3.99 -5.70
N SER A 42 -0.84 3.56 -5.20
CA SER A 42 -1.66 4.28 -4.22
C SER A 42 -1.06 4.26 -2.80
N GLN A 43 -0.06 3.41 -2.57
CA GLN A 43 0.56 3.13 -1.28
C GLN A 43 2.04 3.53 -1.26
N ASN A 44 2.71 3.29 -0.12
CA ASN A 44 4.16 3.40 -0.01
C ASN A 44 4.91 2.12 -0.44
N VAL A 45 4.24 1.20 -1.15
CA VAL A 45 4.77 -0.09 -1.60
C VAL A 45 4.15 -0.50 -2.93
N ALA A 46 4.95 -1.10 -3.81
CA ALA A 46 4.49 -1.76 -5.02
C ALA A 46 5.26 -3.07 -5.19
N MET A 47 4.59 -4.12 -5.64
CA MET A 47 5.22 -5.41 -5.88
C MET A 47 5.44 -5.62 -7.37
N ILE A 48 6.66 -5.99 -7.74
CA ILE A 48 7.08 -6.18 -9.13
C ILE A 48 7.32 -7.66 -9.36
N PHE A 49 6.46 -8.25 -10.19
CA PHE A 49 6.66 -9.57 -10.74
C PHE A 49 7.34 -9.40 -12.10
N PHE A 50 8.40 -10.16 -12.34
CA PHE A 50 9.12 -10.10 -13.60
C PHE A 50 9.55 -11.50 -14.04
N ARG A 51 9.66 -11.67 -15.36
CA ARG A 51 10.20 -12.86 -16.00
C ARG A 51 11.05 -12.43 -17.19
N VAL A 52 12.33 -12.78 -17.17
CA VAL A 52 13.24 -12.55 -18.30
C VAL A 52 13.37 -13.85 -19.07
N HIS A 53 12.93 -13.86 -20.33
CA HIS A 53 12.85 -15.08 -21.14
C HIS A 53 14.14 -15.42 -21.89
N LYS A 54 14.94 -14.42 -22.28
CA LYS A 54 16.13 -14.59 -23.12
C LYS A 54 17.40 -14.21 -22.35
N PRO A 55 18.47 -15.01 -22.41
CA PRO A 55 19.77 -14.63 -21.88
C PRO A 55 20.26 -13.31 -22.50
N GLY A 56 20.82 -12.41 -21.69
CA GLY A 56 21.31 -11.11 -22.14
C GLY A 56 20.25 -10.01 -22.24
N HIS A 57 18.96 -10.32 -22.07
CA HIS A 57 17.89 -9.32 -21.97
C HIS A 57 17.69 -8.88 -20.52
N GLY A 58 17.12 -7.69 -20.32
CA GLY A 58 16.79 -7.15 -19.01
C GLY A 58 15.93 -5.90 -19.13
N PHE A 59 15.61 -5.30 -18.00
CA PHE A 59 14.87 -4.03 -17.94
C PHE A 59 15.44 -3.18 -16.82
N THR A 60 15.29 -1.86 -16.95
CA THR A 60 15.66 -0.90 -15.91
C THR A 60 14.40 -0.24 -15.38
N LEU A 61 14.30 -0.13 -14.06
CA LEU A 61 13.20 0.56 -13.38
C LEU A 61 13.70 1.85 -12.75
N THR A 62 12.96 2.93 -12.94
CA THR A 62 13.20 4.19 -12.22
C THR A 62 12.08 4.42 -11.23
N ILE A 63 12.41 4.50 -9.95
CA ILE A 63 11.44 4.70 -8.86
C ILE A 63 11.49 6.15 -8.41
N ARG A 64 10.33 6.83 -8.41
CA ARG A 64 10.17 8.18 -7.86
C ARG A 64 9.18 8.15 -6.71
N LYS A 65 9.55 8.74 -5.57
CA LYS A 65 8.68 8.90 -4.42
C LYS A 65 7.96 10.23 -4.51
N THR A 66 6.63 10.19 -4.58
CA THR A 66 5.79 11.40 -4.55
C THR A 66 5.21 11.57 -3.15
N PRO A 67 5.22 12.78 -2.56
CA PRO A 67 4.60 13.03 -1.28
C PRO A 67 3.10 12.67 -1.30
N ASN A 68 2.65 11.92 -0.29
CA ASN A 68 1.24 11.65 -0.03
C ASN A 68 0.94 12.13 1.39
N LEU A 69 0.22 13.25 1.50
CA LEU A 69 -0.05 13.91 2.79
C LEU A 69 -1.06 13.15 3.65
N PHE A 70 -1.91 12.31 3.04
CA PHE A 70 -2.99 11.58 3.73
C PHE A 70 -3.04 10.11 3.27
N PRO A 71 -1.99 9.32 3.59
CA PRO A 71 -1.89 7.96 3.11
C PRO A 71 -2.89 7.05 3.86
N CYS A 72 -3.68 6.28 3.11
CA CYS A 72 -4.75 5.42 3.66
C CYS A 72 -4.32 3.96 3.83
N ASN A 73 -3.50 3.44 2.92
CA ASN A 73 -2.97 2.08 2.97
C ASN A 73 -1.44 2.15 3.04
N VAL A 74 -0.86 1.74 4.17
CA VAL A 74 0.56 1.93 4.46
C VAL A 74 1.16 0.68 5.08
N ILE A 75 2.33 0.28 4.60
CA ILE A 75 3.17 -0.72 5.26
C ILE A 75 4.28 -0.05 6.08
N SER A 76 4.54 -0.54 7.29
CA SER A 76 5.66 -0.07 8.10
C SER A 76 7.00 -0.38 7.43
N GLN A 77 7.84 0.64 7.26
CA GLN A 77 9.16 0.50 6.65
C GLN A 77 10.20 -0.07 7.61
N SER A 78 9.98 0.06 8.93
CA SER A 78 10.89 -0.37 10.00
C SER A 78 10.15 -1.11 11.13
N PRO A 79 10.86 -1.91 11.94
CA PRO A 79 10.27 -2.58 13.11
C PRO A 79 10.06 -1.64 14.30
N SER A 80 10.47 -0.37 14.21
CA SER A 80 10.29 0.64 15.23
C SER A 80 9.95 1.98 14.59
N GLY A 81 9.18 2.81 15.30
CA GLY A 81 8.79 4.13 14.83
C GLY A 81 7.45 4.56 15.41
N LYS A 82 7.02 5.77 15.03
CA LYS A 82 5.68 6.31 15.32
C LYS A 82 5.00 6.61 13.99
N PHE A 83 3.74 6.22 13.87
CA PHE A 83 2.91 6.50 12.71
C PHE A 83 1.63 7.18 13.17
N THR A 84 1.20 8.22 12.45
CA THR A 84 -0.06 8.91 12.70
C THR A 84 -0.95 8.69 11.48
N MET A 85 -2.09 8.03 11.71
CA MET A 85 -3.11 7.85 10.68
C MET A 85 -4.15 8.97 10.78
N ILE A 86 -4.40 9.66 9.67
CA ILE A 86 -5.43 10.70 9.57
C ILE A 86 -6.35 10.35 8.39
N ILE A 87 -7.65 10.22 8.65
CA ILE A 87 -8.66 9.88 7.64
C ILE A 87 -9.60 11.10 7.45
N PRO A 88 -9.26 12.06 6.57
CA PRO A 88 -10.07 13.26 6.40
C PRO A 88 -11.32 13.00 5.53
N HIS A 89 -12.47 13.48 5.99
CA HIS A 89 -13.72 13.77 5.24
C HIS A 89 -14.29 12.69 4.28
N GLN A 90 -13.77 11.47 4.29
CA GLN A 90 -14.23 10.35 3.48
C GLN A 90 -14.39 9.13 4.39
N HIS A 91 -15.58 8.55 4.40
CA HIS A 91 -15.82 7.23 4.98
C HIS A 91 -15.10 6.18 4.13
N ARG A 92 -13.79 6.03 4.33
CA ARG A 92 -12.94 5.05 3.65
C ARG A 92 -12.24 4.17 4.68
N ASN A 93 -12.19 2.88 4.42
CA ASN A 93 -11.42 1.96 5.24
C ASN A 93 -9.94 2.14 4.90
N CYS A 94 -9.13 2.38 5.93
CA CYS A 94 -7.69 2.58 5.81
C CYS A 94 -6.97 1.51 6.62
N SER A 95 -5.82 1.07 6.12
CA SER A 95 -5.04 0.00 6.72
C SER A 95 -3.60 0.42 7.00
N PHE A 96 -3.09 0.02 8.16
CA PHE A 96 -1.67 0.08 8.49
C PHE A 96 -1.17 -1.34 8.74
N SER A 97 -0.21 -1.78 7.94
CA SER A 97 0.31 -3.15 7.98
C SER A 97 1.74 -3.20 8.51
N ILE A 98 2.04 -4.22 9.30
CA ILE A 98 3.37 -4.42 9.90
C ILE A 98 3.79 -5.87 9.68
N ILE A 99 4.92 -6.08 9.00
CA ILE A 99 5.44 -7.42 8.65
C ILE A 99 6.49 -7.94 9.64
N TYR A 100 6.85 -7.12 10.62
CA TYR A 100 7.86 -7.43 11.63
C TYR A 100 7.19 -7.82 12.95
N PRO A 101 7.80 -8.70 13.77
CA PRO A 101 7.32 -8.96 15.12
C PRO A 101 7.57 -7.73 16.00
N ILE A 102 6.51 -7.08 16.48
CA ILE A 102 6.59 -5.83 17.25
C ILE A 102 5.50 -5.73 18.33
N VAL A 103 5.63 -4.75 19.22
CA VAL A 103 4.59 -4.35 20.18
C VAL A 103 3.95 -3.04 19.72
N ILE A 104 2.63 -3.03 19.57
CA ILE A 104 1.87 -1.84 19.19
C ILE A 104 1.48 -1.07 20.45
N LYS A 105 1.68 0.25 20.45
CA LYS A 105 1.20 1.16 21.49
C LYS A 105 0.44 2.31 20.83
N ILE A 106 -0.83 2.48 21.21
CA ILE A 106 -1.64 3.62 20.77
C ILE A 106 -1.29 4.80 21.68
N SER A 107 -0.68 5.84 21.11
CA SER A 107 -0.31 7.05 21.87
C SER A 107 -1.48 8.00 22.08
N ASP A 108 -2.30 8.16 21.04
CA ASP A 108 -3.47 9.02 21.03
C ASP A 108 -4.47 8.45 20.01
N LEU A 109 -5.76 8.59 20.28
CA LEU A 109 -6.84 8.19 19.37
C LEU A 109 -7.94 9.23 19.47
N THR A 110 -8.13 9.98 18.39
CA THR A 110 -9.28 10.87 18.23
C THR A 110 -10.17 10.32 17.14
N LEU A 111 -11.41 10.00 17.49
CA LEU A 111 -12.46 9.68 16.53
C LEU A 111 -13.31 10.94 16.32
N GLY A 112 -13.72 11.21 15.08
CA GLY A 112 -14.69 12.26 14.81
C GLY A 112 -15.96 12.05 15.65
N HIS A 113 -16.61 13.15 16.07
CA HIS A 113 -17.79 13.12 16.92
C HIS A 113 -18.88 12.18 16.37
N PHE A 114 -18.95 10.98 16.93
CA PHE A 114 -20.16 10.18 17.03
C PHE A 114 -20.38 9.99 18.53
N ASN A 115 -21.56 10.38 19.01
CA ASN A 115 -21.95 10.28 20.41
C ASN A 115 -21.52 8.93 21.01
N GLU A 116 -20.79 9.01 22.13
CA GLU A 116 -20.60 7.97 23.13
C GLU A 116 -20.08 6.59 22.67
N LEU A 117 -18.77 6.49 22.45
CA LEU A 117 -18.06 5.23 22.70
C LEU A 117 -17.06 5.44 23.84
N GLN A 118 -17.54 5.22 25.07
CA GLN A 118 -16.66 5.03 26.22
C GLN A 118 -15.88 3.73 26.04
N ILE A 119 -14.61 3.83 25.66
CA ILE A 119 -13.68 2.71 25.76
C ILE A 119 -13.29 2.60 27.24
N LYS A 120 -13.90 1.65 27.96
CA LYS A 120 -13.44 1.28 29.30
C LYS A 120 -12.10 0.54 29.16
N VAL A 121 -11.09 1.06 29.86
CA VAL A 121 -9.77 0.44 30.08
C VAL A 121 -9.90 -0.70 31.08
#